data_AF-A0A2A6RH76-F1
#
_entry.id   AF-A0A2A6RH76-F1
#
_cell.length_a   1.000
_cell.length_b   1.000
_cell.length_c   1.000
_cell.angle_alpha   90.00
_cell.angle_beta   90.00
_cell.angle_gamma   90.00
#
_symmetry.space_group_name_H-M   'P 1'
#
loop_
_entity.id
_entity.type
_entity.pdbx_description
1 polymer ?
#
loop_
_entity_poly.entity_id
_entity_poly.type
_entity_poly.pdbx_seq_one_letter_code
_entity_poly.pdbx_strand_id
1 'polypeptide(L)'
;MKWEASPASRHQKMVQRIERSLRLAPSHGGDCGCFTLADTLIRFPDPDRSIKRPDLAIFCLEPPDSDEALELIPAAVVEVLSLGYEEKDLGPDGAPFYLAYGVQDVVIVDPREHLVYHDTLAQGRRAFKAPLTLTLACGCVLSV
;
A
#
# COMPACT_ATOMS: atom_id res chain seq x y z
N MET A 1 -21.85 -9.13 0.91
CA MET A 1 -20.48 -9.62 0.64
C MET A 1 -20.05 -8.98 -0.68
N LYS A 2 -19.28 -7.89 -0.66
CA LYS A 2 -18.69 -7.35 -1.89
C LYS A 2 -17.66 -8.39 -2.37
N TRP A 3 -17.78 -8.81 -3.62
CA TRP A 3 -16.89 -9.77 -4.24
C TRP A 3 -15.44 -9.27 -4.12
N GLU A 4 -14.52 -10.10 -3.66
CA GLU A 4 -13.09 -9.86 -3.86
C GLU A 4 -12.76 -10.29 -5.29
N ALA A 5 -12.12 -9.41 -6.06
CA ALA A 5 -11.53 -9.79 -7.33
C ALA A 5 -10.50 -10.90 -7.07
N SER A 6 -10.54 -12.00 -7.83
CA SER A 6 -9.39 -12.89 -7.91
C SER A 6 -8.34 -12.20 -8.79
N PRO A 7 -7.21 -11.71 -8.25
CA PRO A 7 -6.28 -10.90 -9.02
C PRO A 7 -5.66 -11.69 -10.17
N ALA A 8 -5.68 -11.11 -11.37
CA ALA A 8 -5.09 -11.74 -12.55
C ALA A 8 -3.55 -11.62 -12.55
N SER A 9 -2.89 -12.38 -13.43
CA SER A 9 -1.42 -12.44 -13.48
C SER A 9 -0.71 -11.07 -13.65
N ARG A 10 -1.36 -10.10 -14.31
CA ARG A 10 -0.83 -8.72 -14.44
C ARG A 10 -0.70 -8.04 -13.08
N HIS A 11 -1.73 -8.18 -12.24
CA HIS A 11 -1.79 -7.63 -10.89
C HIS A 11 -0.65 -8.19 -10.04
N GLN A 12 -0.58 -9.52 -9.95
CA GLN A 12 0.41 -10.22 -9.16
C GLN A 12 1.86 -9.92 -9.61
N LYS A 13 2.10 -9.82 -10.92
CA LYS A 13 3.40 -9.40 -11.46
C LYS A 13 3.76 -7.95 -11.09
N MET A 14 2.78 -7.06 -10.99
CA MET A 14 3.02 -5.67 -10.58
C MET A 14 3.40 -5.61 -9.10
N VAL A 15 2.63 -6.26 -8.23
CA VAL A 15 2.93 -6.35 -6.78
C VAL A 15 4.36 -6.86 -6.56
N GLN A 16 4.74 -7.98 -7.19
CA GLN A 16 6.09 -8.56 -7.06
C GLN A 16 7.21 -7.64 -7.56
N ARG A 17 6.97 -6.84 -8.61
CA ARG A 17 7.97 -5.89 -9.12
C ARG A 17 8.19 -4.75 -8.13
N ILE A 18 7.09 -4.22 -7.58
CA ILE A 18 7.14 -3.15 -6.59
C ILE A 18 7.83 -3.65 -5.32
N GLU A 19 7.43 -4.81 -4.79
CA GLU A 19 8.04 -5.41 -3.61
C GLU A 19 9.55 -5.60 -3.78
N ARG A 20 10.00 -6.18 -4.90
CA ARG A 20 11.44 -6.40 -5.17
C ARG A 20 12.24 -5.11 -5.38
N SER A 21 11.56 -4.00 -5.65
CA SER A 21 12.21 -2.69 -5.79
C SER A 21 12.41 -1.97 -4.47
N LEU A 22 11.75 -2.45 -3.41
CA LEU A 22 11.72 -1.77 -2.12
C LEU A 22 13.12 -1.75 -1.51
N ARG A 23 13.54 -0.58 -1.05
CA ARG A 23 14.84 -0.36 -0.42
C ARG A 23 14.80 0.86 0.48
N LEU A 24 15.78 1.00 1.36
CA LEU A 24 15.96 2.22 2.15
C LEU A 24 16.49 3.37 1.27
N ALA A 25 16.00 4.59 1.53
CA ALA A 25 16.60 5.79 0.98
C ALA A 25 18.01 6.00 1.60
N PRO A 26 19.05 6.26 0.79
CA PRO A 26 20.43 6.40 1.29
C PRO A 26 20.64 7.53 2.31
N SER A 27 19.75 8.52 2.35
CA SER A 27 19.88 9.77 3.10
C SER A 27 18.73 10.03 4.07
N HIS A 28 17.85 9.05 4.32
CA HIS A 28 16.91 9.15 5.43
C HIS A 28 17.56 8.66 6.71
N GLY A 29 17.70 9.55 7.69
CA GLY A 29 18.12 9.21 9.06
C GLY A 29 17.00 8.57 9.88
N GLY A 30 16.08 7.85 9.24
CA GLY A 30 14.94 7.21 9.89
C GLY A 30 15.20 5.72 10.12
N ASP A 31 14.78 5.22 11.28
CA ASP A 31 14.96 3.84 11.73
C ASP A 31 13.99 2.83 11.06
N CYS A 32 13.47 3.13 9.87
CA CYS A 32 12.50 2.25 9.20
C CYS A 32 13.21 1.02 8.61
N GLY A 33 12.71 -0.19 8.84
CA GLY A 33 13.27 -1.43 8.28
C GLY A 33 12.77 -1.81 6.88
N CYS A 34 11.71 -1.15 6.38
CA CYS A 34 11.06 -1.46 5.10
C CYS A 34 10.68 -2.95 4.94
N PHE A 35 10.15 -3.57 6.00
CA PHE A 35 9.62 -4.94 5.93
C PHE A 35 8.33 -4.97 5.11
N THR A 36 8.11 -6.04 4.35
CA THR A 36 6.90 -6.20 3.52
C THR A 36 6.12 -7.44 3.87
N LEU A 37 4.79 -7.34 3.76
CA LEU A 37 3.90 -8.48 3.69
C LEU A 37 2.87 -8.23 2.58
N ALA A 38 2.77 -9.16 1.64
CA ALA A 38 1.74 -9.13 0.60
C ALA A 38 0.46 -9.82 1.08
N ASP A 39 -0.70 -9.34 0.63
CA ASP A 39 -2.01 -9.97 0.87
C ASP A 39 -2.30 -10.32 2.35
N THR A 40 -1.78 -9.52 3.30
CA THR A 40 -1.94 -9.81 4.74
C THR A 40 -3.12 -9.06 5.36
N LEU A 41 -3.80 -9.68 6.33
CA LEU A 41 -4.93 -9.06 7.02
C LEU A 41 -4.43 -8.08 8.07
N ILE A 42 -4.87 -6.82 8.00
CA ILE A 42 -4.59 -5.77 8.98
C ILE A 42 -5.90 -5.35 9.62
N ARG A 43 -5.92 -5.31 10.95
CA ARG A 43 -7.03 -4.82 11.76
C ARG A 43 -6.77 -3.39 12.19
N PHE A 44 -7.63 -2.50 11.74
CA PHE A 44 -7.53 -1.08 12.04
C PHE A 44 -8.21 -0.74 13.38
N PRO A 45 -7.79 0.36 14.04
CA PRO A 45 -8.31 0.79 15.33
C PRO A 45 -9.59 1.63 15.20
N ASP A 46 -10.26 1.59 14.04
CA ASP A 46 -11.54 2.24 13.85
C ASP A 46 -12.63 1.61 14.75
N PRO A 47 -13.73 2.33 15.05
CA PRO A 47 -14.78 1.82 15.95
C PRO A 47 -15.33 0.45 15.54
N ASP A 48 -15.38 0.15 14.24
CA ASP A 48 -15.90 -1.11 13.71
C ASP A 48 -14.84 -2.22 13.64
N ARG A 49 -13.59 -1.94 14.05
CA ARG A 49 -12.45 -2.86 14.03
C ARG A 49 -12.25 -3.47 12.63
N SER A 50 -12.38 -2.62 11.62
CA SER A 50 -12.35 -2.98 10.21
C SER A 50 -11.07 -3.74 9.88
N ILE A 51 -11.21 -4.77 9.05
CA ILE A 51 -10.09 -5.54 8.51
C ILE A 51 -9.90 -5.15 7.05
N LYS A 52 -8.67 -4.82 6.66
CA LYS A 52 -8.28 -4.61 5.27
C LYS A 52 -7.17 -5.58 4.89
N ARG A 53 -7.05 -5.85 3.59
CA ARG A 53 -6.01 -6.68 3.00
C ARG A 53 -5.40 -5.92 1.83
N PRO A 54 -4.41 -5.04 2.07
CA PRO A 54 -3.71 -4.35 0.99
C PRO A 54 -2.90 -5.36 0.17
N ASP A 55 -2.68 -5.05 -1.11
CA ASP A 55 -1.84 -5.90 -1.96
C ASP A 55 -0.39 -5.99 -1.44
N LEU A 56 0.14 -4.89 -0.89
CA LEU A 56 1.44 -4.85 -0.21
C LEU A 56 1.40 -3.88 0.97
N ALA A 57 1.65 -4.40 2.17
CA ALA A 57 1.86 -3.60 3.38
C ALA A 57 3.37 -3.40 3.63
N ILE A 58 3.77 -2.18 3.99
CA ILE A 58 5.16 -1.81 4.26
C ILE A 58 5.29 -1.32 5.71
N PHE A 59 6.19 -1.92 6.48
CA PHE A 59 6.37 -1.68 7.91
C PHE A 59 7.78 -1.17 8.24
N CYS A 60 7.86 -0.32 9.26
CA CYS A 60 9.15 0.12 9.79
C CYS A 60 9.73 -0.81 10.85
N LEU A 61 8.89 -1.56 11.55
CA LEU A 61 9.30 -2.62 12.47
C LEU A 61 8.92 -3.96 11.83
N GLU A 62 9.71 -4.99 12.07
CA GLU A 62 9.41 -6.34 11.60
C GLU A 62 8.06 -6.77 12.20
N PRO A 63 7.05 -7.10 11.37
CA PRO A 63 5.78 -7.59 11.88
C PRO A 63 5.98 -8.92 12.62
N PRO A 64 5.23 -9.18 13.71
CA PRO A 64 5.30 -10.46 14.39
C PRO A 64 4.70 -11.58 13.53
N ASP A 65 5.20 -12.80 13.71
CA ASP A 65 4.54 -14.00 13.19
C ASP A 65 3.18 -14.18 13.88
N SER A 66 2.11 -14.26 13.09
CA SER A 66 0.73 -14.34 13.58
C SER A 66 -0.16 -15.04 12.57
N ASP A 67 -1.08 -15.89 13.06
CA ASP A 67 -2.17 -16.47 12.28
C ASP A 67 -3.44 -15.60 12.30
N GLU A 68 -3.45 -14.54 13.10
CA GLU A 68 -4.53 -13.54 13.18
C GLU A 68 -4.19 -12.26 12.40
N ALA A 69 -5.21 -11.45 12.11
CA ALA A 69 -5.03 -10.13 11.51
C ALA A 69 -4.11 -9.26 12.38
N LEU A 70 -3.09 -8.66 11.77
CA LEU A 70 -2.11 -7.83 12.45
C LEU A 70 -2.76 -6.55 12.95
N GLU A 71 -2.46 -6.15 14.18
CA GLU A 71 -2.84 -4.83 14.72
C GLU A 71 -1.73 -3.78 14.53
N LEU A 72 -0.55 -4.22 14.06
CA LEU A 72 0.52 -3.31 13.64
C LEU A 72 0.07 -2.59 12.37
N ILE A 73 -0.01 -1.26 12.43
CA ILE A 73 -0.39 -0.43 11.29
C ILE A 73 0.83 -0.23 10.38
N PRO A 74 0.72 -0.51 9.06
CA PRO A 74 1.82 -0.30 8.13
C PRO A 74 2.11 1.19 7.99
N ALA A 75 3.38 1.52 7.78
CA ALA A 75 3.81 2.88 7.50
C ALA A 75 3.30 3.35 6.12
N ALA A 76 3.24 2.43 5.16
CA ALA A 76 2.70 2.67 3.83
C ALA A 76 2.01 1.43 3.28
N VAL A 77 1.08 1.61 2.35
CA VAL A 77 0.44 0.52 1.61
C VAL A 77 0.48 0.77 0.11
N VAL A 78 0.52 -0.31 -0.66
CA VAL A 78 0.38 -0.29 -2.12
C VAL A 78 -0.88 -1.08 -2.49
N GLU A 79 -1.69 -0.52 -3.37
CA GLU A 79 -2.83 -1.20 -4.01
C GLU A 79 -2.61 -1.18 -5.53
N VAL A 80 -2.85 -2.31 -6.19
CA VAL A 80 -2.77 -2.45 -7.64
C VAL A 80 -4.20 -2.60 -8.16
N LEU A 81 -4.61 -1.72 -9.06
CA LEU A 81 -5.98 -1.74 -9.56
C LEU A 81 -6.25 -3.01 -10.37
N SER A 82 -7.29 -3.74 -9.95
CA SER A 82 -7.90 -4.83 -10.69
C SER A 82 -9.08 -4.34 -11.53
N LEU A 83 -9.22 -4.91 -12.73
CA LEU A 83 -10.28 -4.55 -13.67
C LEU A 83 -11.67 -4.82 -13.08
N GLY A 84 -12.52 -3.78 -13.02
CA GLY A 84 -13.89 -3.86 -12.51
C GLY A 84 -14.02 -3.70 -11.00
N TYR A 85 -12.92 -3.43 -10.30
CA TYR A 85 -12.88 -3.25 -8.84
C TYR A 85 -12.18 -1.94 -8.43
N GLU A 86 -12.01 -1.00 -9.36
CA GLU A 86 -11.25 0.23 -9.16
C GLU A 86 -11.81 1.11 -8.04
N GLU A 87 -13.13 1.12 -7.85
CA GLU A 87 -13.81 1.91 -6.81
C GLU A 87 -13.37 1.50 -5.39
N LYS A 88 -12.96 0.24 -5.19
CA LYS A 88 -12.46 -0.24 -3.89
C LYS A 88 -11.29 0.60 -3.39
N ASP A 89 -10.35 0.91 -4.27
CA ASP A 89 -9.09 1.57 -3.90
C ASP A 89 -9.14 3.08 -4.20
N LEU A 90 -9.89 3.50 -5.23
CA LEU A 90 -10.04 4.90 -5.59
C LEU A 90 -11.11 5.64 -4.77
N GLY A 91 -12.06 4.91 -4.19
CA GLY A 91 -13.19 5.45 -3.44
C GLY A 91 -12.89 5.78 -1.98
N PRO A 92 -13.93 6.08 -1.18
CA PRO A 92 -13.77 6.51 0.22
C PRO A 92 -13.19 5.42 1.12
N ASP A 93 -13.42 4.15 0.79
CA ASP A 93 -12.92 2.99 1.54
C ASP A 93 -11.45 2.63 1.23
N GLY A 94 -10.84 3.30 0.25
CA GLY A 94 -9.46 3.08 -0.19
C GLY A 94 -8.48 3.99 0.55
N ALA A 95 -7.75 4.83 -0.20
CA ALA A 95 -6.74 5.72 0.38
C ALA A 95 -7.22 6.58 1.57
N PRO A 96 -8.41 7.22 1.54
CA PRO A 96 -8.86 8.04 2.66
C PRO A 96 -8.97 7.26 3.98
N PHE A 97 -9.41 6.00 3.93
CA PHE A 97 -9.50 5.14 5.10
C PHE A 97 -8.11 4.85 5.69
N TYR A 98 -7.17 4.39 4.86
CA TYR A 98 -5.80 4.09 5.32
C TYR A 98 -5.13 5.30 5.99
N LEU A 99 -5.24 6.47 5.35
CA LEU A 99 -4.68 7.71 5.86
C LEU A 99 -5.32 8.16 7.19
N ALA A 100 -6.62 7.96 7.36
CA ALA A 100 -7.33 8.31 8.60
C ALA A 100 -6.85 7.51 9.82
N TYR A 101 -6.25 6.33 9.60
CA TYR A 101 -5.84 5.42 10.66
C TYR A 101 -4.32 5.16 10.70
N GLY A 102 -3.52 6.12 10.24
CA GLY A 102 -2.09 6.20 10.56
C GLY A 102 -1.15 5.68 9.48
N VAL A 103 -1.66 5.20 8.33
CA VAL A 103 -0.82 4.97 7.16
C VAL A 103 -0.38 6.32 6.60
N GLN A 104 0.91 6.49 6.30
CA GLN A 104 1.48 7.78 5.88
C GLN A 104 1.43 7.97 4.37
N ASP A 105 1.60 6.89 3.61
CA ASP A 105 1.59 6.88 2.15
C ASP A 105 0.69 5.74 1.64
N VAL A 106 -0.22 6.08 0.74
CA VAL A 106 -0.99 5.09 -0.04
C VAL A 106 -0.60 5.24 -1.49
N VAL A 107 -0.04 4.19 -2.08
CA VAL A 107 0.36 4.17 -3.50
C VAL A 107 -0.60 3.28 -4.27
N ILE A 108 -1.38 3.86 -5.18
CA ILE A 108 -2.32 3.11 -6.03
C ILE A 108 -1.78 3.04 -7.45
N VAL A 109 -1.63 1.85 -8.01
CA VAL A 109 -1.05 1.63 -9.33
C VAL A 109 -2.10 1.10 -10.29
N ASP A 110 -2.33 1.79 -11.41
CA ASP A 110 -3.03 1.21 -12.56
C ASP A 110 -2.01 0.65 -13.57
N PRO A 111 -1.83 -0.69 -13.63
CA PRO A 111 -0.87 -1.30 -14.52
C PRO A 111 -1.31 -1.31 -16.00
N ARG A 112 -2.55 -0.92 -16.31
CA ARG A 112 -3.08 -0.87 -17.68
C ARG A 112 -2.86 0.52 -18.28
N GLU A 113 -3.12 1.55 -17.48
CA GLU A 113 -3.02 2.95 -17.90
C GLU A 113 -1.65 3.59 -17.60
N HIS A 114 -0.76 2.82 -16.96
CA HIS A 114 0.55 3.26 -16.49
C HIS A 114 0.43 4.51 -15.59
N LEU A 115 -0.57 4.53 -14.72
CA LEU A 115 -0.84 5.61 -13.78
C LEU A 115 -0.48 5.18 -12.37
N VAL A 116 0.08 6.12 -11.62
CA VAL A 116 0.38 5.94 -10.19
C VAL A 116 -0.25 7.11 -9.44
N TYR A 117 -1.09 6.79 -8.46
CA TYR A 117 -1.57 7.76 -7.48
C TYR A 117 -0.75 7.61 -6.20
N HIS A 118 -0.32 8.73 -5.65
CA HIS A 118 0.35 8.80 -4.36
C HIS A 118 -0.46 9.73 -3.47
N ASP A 119 -1.07 9.15 -2.45
CA ASP A 119 -1.95 9.85 -1.53
C ASP A 119 -1.23 9.96 -0.18
N THR A 120 -1.19 11.18 0.35
CA THR A 120 -0.69 11.49 1.69
C THR A 120 -1.62 12.51 2.34
N LEU A 121 -1.65 12.58 3.67
CA LEU A 121 -2.40 13.64 4.37
C LEU A 121 -1.88 15.05 4.04
N ALA A 122 -0.56 15.20 3.84
CA ALA A 122 0.06 16.49 3.61
C ALA A 122 -0.20 17.06 2.22
N GLN A 123 -0.30 16.22 1.19
CA GLN A 123 -0.39 16.66 -0.21
C GLN A 123 -1.70 16.27 -0.90
N GLY A 124 -2.54 15.45 -0.27
CA GLY A 124 -3.67 14.80 -0.94
C GLY A 124 -3.19 13.85 -2.04
N ARG A 125 -4.10 13.49 -2.95
CA ARG A 125 -3.81 12.61 -4.10
C ARG A 125 -3.03 13.36 -5.17
N ARG A 126 -1.88 12.80 -5.55
CA ARG A 126 -1.07 13.23 -6.71
C ARG A 126 -1.02 12.10 -7.73
N ALA A 127 -1.12 12.43 -9.02
CA ALA A 127 -1.06 11.46 -10.10
C ALA A 127 0.24 11.59 -10.91
N PHE A 128 0.81 10.45 -11.28
CA PHE A 128 2.04 10.34 -12.06
C PHE A 128 1.90 9.30 -13.17
N LYS A 129 2.81 9.35 -14.14
CA LYS A 129 2.98 8.31 -15.15
C LYS A 129 4.16 7.42 -14.77
N ALA A 130 3.97 6.10 -14.90
CA ALA A 130 5.04 5.12 -14.77
C ALA A 130 5.92 5.06 -16.05
N PRO A 131 7.22 4.72 -15.95
CA PRO A 131 7.92 4.29 -14.74
C PRO A 131 8.33 5.47 -13.84
N LEU A 132 8.29 5.28 -12.52
CA LEU A 132 8.86 6.25 -11.57
C LEU A 132 9.39 5.61 -10.30
N THR A 133 10.16 6.38 -9.53
CA THR A 133 10.62 5.99 -8.20
C THR A 133 10.05 6.97 -7.17
N LEU A 134 9.40 6.44 -6.14
CA LEU A 134 8.82 7.20 -5.03
C LEU A 134 9.68 7.01 -3.78
N THR A 135 9.95 8.11 -3.08
CA THR A 135 10.41 8.06 -1.69
C THR A 135 9.20 8.31 -0.81
N LEU A 136 8.89 7.34 0.06
CA LEU A 136 7.77 7.38 1.00
C LEU A 136 8.17 8.19 2.25
N ALA A 137 7.19 8.68 3.00
CA ALA A 137 7.43 9.47 4.21
C ALA A 137 8.23 8.72 5.27
N CYS A 138 8.12 7.39 5.31
CA CYS A 138 8.90 6.53 6.20
C CYS A 138 10.36 6.32 5.78
N GLY A 139 10.78 6.85 4.63
CA GLY A 139 12.15 6.68 4.11
C GLY A 139 12.36 5.44 3.25
N CYS A 140 11.34 4.59 3.08
CA CYS A 140 11.37 3.54 2.08
C CYS A 140 11.25 4.12 0.66
N VAL A 141 11.88 3.46 -0.29
CA VAL A 141 11.87 3.83 -1.71
C VAL A 141 11.35 2.65 -2.51
N LEU A 142 10.39 2.88 -3.39
CA LEU A 142 9.86 1.88 -4.33
C LEU A 142 9.87 2.40 -5.77
N SER A 143 9.85 1.47 -6.71
CA SER A 143 9.73 1.73 -8.13
C SER A 143 8.47 1.07 -8.69
N VAL A 144 7.76 1.82 -9.54
CA VAL A 144 6.58 1.37 -10.29
C VAL A 144 6.85 1.48 -11.79
#